data_AF-X0KPG1-F1
#
_entry.id   AF-X0KPG1-F1
#
_cell.length_a   1.000
_cell.length_b   1.000
_cell.length_c   1.000
_cell.angle_alpha   90.00
_cell.angle_beta   90.00
_cell.angle_gamma   90.00
#
_symmetry.space_group_name_H-M   'P 1'
#
loop_
_entity.id
_entity.type
_entity.pdbx_description
1 polymer ?
#
loop_
_entity_poly.entity_id
_entity_poly.type
_entity_poly.pdbx_seq_one_letter_code
_entity_poly.pdbx_strand_id
1 'polypeptide(L)'
;MLEPFLQPVPVPESLPVRAKPRARKPRQQGPKKFEFVSSDPVGKPAPESRKFIRSHVMRGKNTKKSPPKHPTLDVRVDALPGANDDVEELDRPAPLAITCCTDAMWTVGHTHARQDRAWVESPSLMVQLVKPPPDLDLFTFATPLGKDSRYYIYRFLTTIKETMYPAEWCFDPDVEKVCWFRWLLEDPAYLHCICFMVSAFQDLINMQSLLGRGKYETGWGGEFSASTRNRLRHTIKLLQERLQDPAKQVEDATTATIISLAMMADAMEDAQAFEAHSNGLRRIVKMRGGLQGYTHNRQLQIKLCRVDLGWSIRNGCKPEIYSGKPAWEPLLEAFGTVACSFEIQEPSLDFMNVYYTWDWRLQNTFKDLRDFSALANRYSPSAKKLKPEAFQEIMLSIQYRLLQLDFSQDPAPIQEALRIGLLAYESTIFLQIQGMKLQSDSFSRQFRDAIQATPVQGEATANIKLWLLVVGSIIVFDSSEDWLVQSIHSLAGRQSWEDVRERVREVMWIDIIHDVPGRKVFEATQAYI
;
A
#
# COMPACT_ATOMS: atom_id res chain seq x y z
N MET A 1 -44.85 54.72 -63.89
CA MET A 1 -43.54 55.23 -64.36
C MET A 1 -43.52 56.71 -64.00
N LEU A 2 -42.63 57.28 -63.19
CA LEU A 2 -41.33 56.89 -62.65
C LEU A 2 -41.10 57.72 -61.36
N GLU A 3 -40.43 57.08 -60.40
CA GLU A 3 -39.65 57.60 -59.25
C GLU A 3 -40.22 58.66 -58.28
N PRO A 4 -40.25 58.36 -56.96
CA PRO A 4 -40.34 59.34 -55.88
C PRO A 4 -38.96 59.74 -55.35
N PHE A 5 -38.64 61.03 -55.34
CA PHE A 5 -38.97 62.03 -54.30
C PHE A 5 -37.97 61.98 -53.12
N LEU A 6 -36.95 62.85 -53.14
CA LEU A 6 -36.86 64.15 -52.42
C LEU A 6 -36.74 63.97 -50.89
N GLN A 7 -35.86 64.61 -50.12
CA GLN A 7 -34.96 65.75 -50.26
C GLN A 7 -33.96 65.72 -49.06
N PRO A 8 -32.89 66.55 -49.06
CA PRO A 8 -31.73 66.43 -48.18
C PRO A 8 -31.88 67.18 -46.85
N VAL A 9 -30.85 67.05 -45.97
CA VAL A 9 -30.46 67.85 -44.76
C VAL A 9 -30.28 66.94 -43.52
N PRO A 10 -29.37 67.18 -42.54
CA PRO A 10 -28.14 67.99 -42.47
C PRO A 10 -26.88 67.15 -42.12
N VAL A 11 -25.68 67.76 -42.21
CA VAL A 11 -24.43 67.19 -41.66
C VAL A 11 -24.42 67.34 -40.12
N PRO A 12 -24.23 66.26 -39.34
CA PRO A 12 -24.03 66.36 -37.89
C PRO A 12 -22.56 66.39 -37.46
N GLU A 13 -22.36 67.15 -36.39
CA GLU A 13 -21.18 67.42 -35.60
C GLU A 13 -20.32 66.20 -35.20
N SER A 14 -19.00 66.36 -35.26
CA SER A 14 -18.04 65.43 -34.68
C SER A 14 -17.97 65.59 -33.15
N LEU A 15 -18.67 64.71 -32.43
CA LEU A 15 -18.58 64.53 -30.98
C LEU A 15 -17.51 63.46 -30.59
N PRO A 16 -17.05 63.42 -29.32
CA PRO A 16 -15.63 63.29 -28.98
C PRO A 16 -15.09 61.86 -28.94
N VAL A 17 -13.77 61.74 -29.15
CA VAL A 17 -12.97 60.52 -29.02
C VAL A 17 -13.10 59.93 -27.61
N ARG A 18 -13.81 58.80 -27.50
CA ARG A 18 -13.79 57.97 -26.28
C ARG A 18 -12.38 57.40 -26.09
N ALA A 19 -11.71 57.85 -25.03
CA ALA A 19 -10.45 57.27 -24.58
C ALA A 19 -10.62 55.76 -24.31
N LYS A 20 -9.78 54.93 -24.94
CA LYS A 20 -9.70 53.49 -24.68
C LYS A 20 -9.40 53.25 -23.19
N PRO A 21 -10.07 52.31 -22.51
CA PRO A 21 -9.78 52.03 -21.12
C PRO A 21 -8.34 51.54 -20.95
N ARG A 22 -7.63 52.18 -20.03
CA ARG A 22 -6.25 51.87 -19.61
C ARG A 22 -6.15 50.38 -19.30
N ALA A 23 -5.19 49.69 -19.91
CA ALA A 23 -4.92 48.29 -19.64
C ALA A 23 -4.67 48.09 -18.13
N ARG A 24 -5.50 47.27 -17.47
CA ARG A 24 -5.28 46.85 -16.09
C ARG A 24 -3.93 46.13 -16.02
N LYS A 25 -3.01 46.63 -15.19
CA LYS A 25 -1.79 45.92 -14.83
C LYS A 25 -2.14 44.48 -14.41
N PRO A 26 -1.38 43.46 -14.82
CA PRO A 26 -1.60 42.11 -14.35
C PRO A 26 -1.47 42.10 -12.82
N ARG A 27 -2.51 41.61 -12.13
CA ARG A 27 -2.47 41.36 -10.68
C ARG A 27 -1.29 40.42 -10.42
N GLN A 28 -0.36 40.84 -9.58
CA GLN A 28 0.71 39.96 -9.09
C GLN A 28 0.08 38.67 -8.54
N GLN A 29 0.58 37.55 -9.02
CA GLN A 29 0.12 36.22 -8.60
C GLN A 29 0.52 36.02 -7.14
N GLY A 30 -0.46 36.00 -6.23
CA GLY A 30 -0.25 35.47 -4.89
C GLY A 30 0.05 33.97 -4.93
N PRO A 31 0.64 33.40 -3.86
CA PRO A 31 1.00 31.98 -3.80
C PRO A 31 -0.21 31.08 -4.10
N LYS A 32 0.04 29.99 -4.84
CA LYS A 32 -0.99 28.97 -5.16
C LYS A 32 -1.42 28.27 -3.86
N LYS A 33 -2.54 28.72 -3.28
CA LYS A 33 -3.16 28.13 -2.10
C LYS A 33 -4.04 26.94 -2.52
N PHE A 34 -3.84 25.78 -1.89
CA PHE A 34 -4.66 24.58 -2.06
C PHE A 34 -5.79 24.56 -1.02
N GLU A 35 -7.00 24.17 -1.44
CA GLU A 35 -8.18 24.00 -0.56
C GLU A 35 -8.96 22.76 -0.99
N PHE A 36 -9.32 21.91 -0.02
CA PHE A 36 -10.22 20.77 -0.22
C PHE A 36 -11.68 21.20 -0.03
N VAL A 37 -12.56 20.70 -0.88
CA VAL A 37 -13.99 21.02 -0.85
C VAL A 37 -14.77 19.77 -0.45
N SER A 38 -15.55 19.84 0.63
CA SER A 38 -16.47 18.77 1.01
C SER A 38 -17.70 18.75 0.09
N SER A 39 -18.07 17.54 -0.35
CA SER A 39 -19.31 17.26 -1.07
C SER A 39 -20.29 16.50 -0.17
N ASP A 40 -21.59 16.76 -0.35
CA ASP A 40 -22.64 15.95 0.27
C ASP A 40 -22.64 14.52 -0.32
N PRO A 41 -23.35 13.53 0.27
CA PRO A 41 -23.35 12.12 -0.17
C PRO A 41 -23.71 11.87 -1.64
N VAL A 42 -24.27 12.87 -2.34
CA VAL A 42 -24.62 12.84 -3.76
C VAL A 42 -23.53 13.52 -4.63
N GLY A 43 -22.33 13.72 -4.10
CA GLY A 43 -21.18 14.29 -4.81
C GLY A 43 -21.29 15.78 -5.15
N LYS A 44 -22.26 16.51 -4.58
CA LYS A 44 -22.47 17.94 -4.85
C LYS A 44 -21.83 18.80 -3.75
N PRO A 45 -20.88 19.70 -4.09
CA PRO A 45 -20.36 20.67 -3.15
C PRO A 45 -21.43 21.69 -2.71
N ALA A 46 -21.25 22.26 -1.52
CA ALA A 46 -22.07 23.39 -1.06
C ALA A 46 -22.09 24.54 -2.12
N PRO A 47 -23.18 25.32 -2.22
CA PRO A 47 -23.32 26.38 -3.23
C PRO A 47 -22.16 27.40 -3.23
N GLU A 48 -21.64 27.72 -2.05
CA GLU A 48 -20.50 28.64 -1.90
C GLU A 48 -19.22 28.04 -2.46
N SER A 49 -18.96 26.76 -2.19
CA SER A 49 -17.83 26.02 -2.74
C SER A 49 -17.92 25.89 -4.27
N ARG A 50 -19.13 25.76 -4.85
CA ARG A 50 -19.33 25.77 -6.32
C ARG A 50 -18.95 27.11 -6.94
N LYS A 51 -19.29 28.23 -6.28
CA LYS A 51 -18.92 29.58 -6.74
C LYS A 51 -17.40 29.77 -6.66
N PHE A 52 -16.78 29.27 -5.61
CA PHE A 52 -15.34 29.28 -5.43
C PHE A 52 -14.61 28.44 -6.49
N ILE A 53 -15.04 27.19 -6.73
CA ILE A 53 -14.52 26.30 -7.78
C ILE A 53 -14.60 26.99 -9.15
N ARG A 54 -15.76 27.58 -9.51
CA ARG A 54 -15.92 28.33 -10.77
C ARG A 54 -14.93 29.49 -10.87
N SER A 55 -14.71 30.22 -9.79
CA SER A 55 -13.74 31.34 -9.79
C SER A 55 -12.29 30.87 -10.00
N HIS A 56 -11.97 29.62 -9.62
CA HIS A 56 -10.64 29.04 -9.75
C HIS A 56 -10.42 28.42 -11.13
N VAL A 57 -11.40 27.66 -11.64
CA VAL A 57 -11.33 26.95 -12.94
C VAL A 57 -11.48 27.90 -14.14
N MET A 58 -12.17 29.03 -13.97
CA MET A 58 -12.36 30.01 -15.04
C MET A 58 -11.22 31.03 -15.14
N ARG A 59 -10.18 30.95 -14.28
CA ARG A 59 -8.98 31.79 -14.39
C ARG A 59 -8.22 31.42 -15.67
N GLY A 60 -8.07 32.40 -16.57
CA GLY A 60 -7.33 32.25 -17.83
C GLY A 60 -8.15 31.69 -19.00
N LYS A 61 -9.42 31.31 -18.81
CA LYS A 61 -10.24 30.69 -19.88
C LYS A 61 -10.78 31.65 -20.95
N ASN A 62 -10.40 32.93 -20.93
CA ASN A 62 -10.78 33.96 -21.92
C ASN A 62 -9.61 34.87 -22.36
N THR A 63 -8.36 34.52 -22.05
CA THR A 63 -7.20 35.26 -22.56
C THR A 63 -6.92 34.84 -24.00
N LYS A 64 -7.18 35.74 -24.96
CA LYS A 64 -6.87 35.55 -26.40
C LYS A 64 -5.42 35.07 -26.56
N LYS A 65 -5.22 33.96 -27.29
CA LYS A 65 -3.90 33.42 -27.64
C LYS A 65 -3.18 34.40 -28.58
N SER A 66 -1.97 34.81 -28.24
CA SER A 66 -1.03 35.44 -29.18
C SER A 66 -0.24 34.36 -29.93
N PRO A 67 0.15 34.57 -31.20
CA PRO A 67 0.81 33.53 -32.00
C PRO A 67 2.27 33.30 -31.55
N PRO A 68 2.83 32.10 -31.78
CA PRO A 68 4.15 31.72 -31.28
C PRO A 68 5.27 32.32 -32.15
N LYS A 69 6.33 32.81 -31.50
CA LYS A 69 7.61 33.16 -32.14
C LYS A 69 8.50 31.91 -32.18
N HIS A 70 8.98 31.53 -33.36
CA HIS A 70 9.99 30.49 -33.56
C HIS A 70 11.34 30.90 -32.94
N PRO A 71 12.05 29.99 -32.26
CA PRO A 71 13.49 30.09 -32.06
C PRO A 71 14.23 29.37 -33.21
N THR A 72 15.18 30.07 -33.80
CA THR A 72 16.14 29.57 -34.80
C THR A 72 17.11 28.56 -34.19
N LEU A 73 17.34 27.48 -34.95
CA LEU A 73 18.36 26.45 -34.74
C LEU A 73 19.73 27.01 -35.16
N ASP A 74 20.74 26.89 -34.29
CA ASP A 74 22.14 26.91 -34.71
C ASP A 74 22.72 25.50 -34.49
N VAL A 75 23.11 24.89 -35.60
CA VAL A 75 23.79 23.60 -35.68
C VAL A 75 25.29 23.88 -35.73
N ARG A 76 26.04 23.33 -34.77
CA ARG A 76 27.47 23.07 -34.92
C ARG A 76 27.73 21.59 -34.66
N VAL A 77 28.19 20.93 -35.73
CA VAL A 77 28.73 19.58 -35.76
C VAL A 77 30.20 19.70 -35.38
N ASP A 78 30.66 18.93 -34.39
CA ASP A 78 32.05 18.50 -34.29
C ASP A 78 32.14 17.11 -33.64
N ALA A 79 33.19 16.40 -34.03
CA ALA A 79 33.33 14.96 -34.20
C ALA A 79 33.43 14.08 -32.93
N LEU A 80 33.08 12.80 -33.12
CA LEU A 80 33.38 11.66 -32.23
C LEU A 80 34.90 11.45 -32.07
N PRO A 81 35.32 10.98 -30.88
CA PRO A 81 36.16 9.78 -30.88
C PRO A 81 35.82 8.79 -29.76
N GLY A 82 35.88 7.50 -30.12
CA GLY A 82 36.60 6.47 -29.35
C GLY A 82 35.91 5.90 -28.11
N ALA A 83 35.49 4.64 -28.24
CA ALA A 83 35.21 3.76 -27.12
C ALA A 83 36.41 3.65 -26.16
N ASN A 84 36.15 3.85 -24.87
CA ASN A 84 36.86 3.20 -23.78
C ASN A 84 35.88 3.08 -22.60
N ASP A 85 35.65 1.84 -22.19
CA ASP A 85 34.93 1.47 -20.98
C ASP A 85 35.74 1.92 -19.76
N ASP A 86 35.31 3.00 -19.11
CA ASP A 86 35.70 3.32 -17.74
C ASP A 86 34.41 3.52 -16.94
N VAL A 87 34.14 2.56 -16.05
CA VAL A 87 32.99 2.53 -15.16
C VAL A 87 33.21 3.62 -14.09
N GLU A 88 32.72 4.83 -14.36
CA GLU A 88 32.57 5.84 -13.31
C GLU A 88 31.53 5.35 -12.30
N GLU A 89 32.00 5.11 -11.08
CA GLU A 89 31.24 4.78 -9.89
C GLU A 89 30.35 5.98 -9.51
N LEU A 90 29.21 6.11 -10.20
CA LEU A 90 28.21 7.12 -9.93
C LEU A 90 27.47 6.78 -8.63
N ASP A 91 27.52 7.71 -7.68
CA ASP A 91 26.73 7.82 -6.44
C ASP A 91 25.48 6.91 -6.42
N ARG A 92 25.61 5.72 -5.82
CA ARG A 92 24.49 4.80 -5.64
C ARG A 92 23.59 5.34 -4.52
N PRO A 93 22.29 5.58 -4.74
CA PRO A 93 21.37 5.81 -3.63
C PRO A 93 21.41 4.60 -2.69
N ALA A 94 21.51 4.85 -1.39
CA ALA A 94 21.56 3.81 -0.37
C ALA A 94 20.43 2.78 -0.60
N PRO A 95 20.74 1.47 -0.65
CA PRO A 95 19.70 0.47 -0.79
C PRO A 95 18.74 0.57 0.40
N LEU A 96 17.45 0.24 0.20
CA LEU A 96 16.54 0.03 1.33
C LEU A 96 17.15 -1.01 2.30
N ALA A 97 17.83 -2.00 1.73
CA ALA A 97 18.60 -3.00 2.43
C ALA A 97 19.94 -2.41 2.93
N ILE A 98 20.13 -2.51 4.23
CA ILE A 98 21.39 -2.30 4.95
C ILE A 98 22.60 -2.78 4.14
N THR A 99 23.52 -1.88 3.79
CA THR A 99 24.88 -2.25 3.33
C THR A 99 25.91 -2.16 4.46
N CYS A 100 25.49 -1.97 5.70
CA CYS A 100 26.39 -2.08 6.85
C CYS A 100 25.63 -2.54 8.11
N CYS A 101 25.60 -3.86 8.35
CA CYS A 101 25.19 -4.42 9.63
C CYS A 101 26.41 -5.07 10.25
N THR A 102 27.02 -4.38 11.21
CA THR A 102 27.82 -5.03 12.25
C THR A 102 26.89 -5.23 13.45
N ASP A 103 26.79 -6.49 13.91
CA ASP A 103 25.93 -7.05 14.95
C ASP A 103 24.49 -7.52 14.62
N ALA A 104 24.16 -8.69 15.16
CA ALA A 104 23.21 -9.68 14.67
C ALA A 104 21.74 -9.20 14.48
N MET A 105 21.15 -9.54 13.33
CA MET A 105 19.71 -9.42 13.03
C MET A 105 18.80 -10.28 13.91
N TRP A 106 19.39 -11.19 14.68
CA TRP A 106 18.72 -12.16 15.53
C TRP A 106 18.67 -11.71 16.98
N THR A 107 17.57 -12.01 17.66
CA THR A 107 17.53 -11.98 19.12
C THR A 107 17.27 -13.39 19.65
N VAL A 108 18.08 -13.82 20.63
CA VAL A 108 17.82 -15.04 21.41
C VAL A 108 16.93 -14.62 22.58
N GLY A 109 15.62 -14.81 22.43
CA GLY A 109 14.69 -14.61 23.53
C GLY A 109 14.63 -15.86 24.41
N HIS A 110 15.07 -15.77 25.66
CA HIS A 110 14.66 -16.75 26.67
C HIS A 110 13.21 -16.48 27.04
N THR A 111 12.28 -17.30 26.55
CA THR A 111 10.90 -17.27 27.03
C THR A 111 10.80 -18.17 28.26
N HIS A 112 10.59 -17.57 29.44
CA HIS A 112 9.95 -18.33 30.52
C HIS A 112 8.56 -18.74 30.03
N ALA A 113 8.25 -20.03 30.13
CA ALA A 113 6.93 -20.57 29.84
C ALA A 113 5.89 -19.97 30.80
N ARG A 114 5.39 -18.77 30.50
CA ARG A 114 4.12 -18.28 31.05
C ARG A 114 3.02 -18.95 30.25
N GLN A 115 2.35 -19.90 30.87
CA GLN A 115 1.19 -20.65 30.35
C GLN A 115 -0.04 -19.77 30.05
N ASP A 116 0.03 -18.44 30.23
CA ASP A 116 -1.09 -17.50 30.07
C ASP A 116 -0.97 -16.56 28.86
N ARG A 117 -0.32 -16.98 27.76
CA ARG A 117 -0.52 -16.26 26.49
C ARG A 117 -1.81 -16.77 25.86
N ALA A 118 -2.91 -16.12 26.25
CA ALA A 118 -4.19 -16.26 25.59
C ALA A 118 -3.99 -15.99 24.09
N TRP A 119 -4.06 -17.07 23.32
CA TRP A 119 -4.29 -17.08 21.90
C TRP A 119 -5.35 -16.04 21.56
N VAL A 120 -5.03 -15.05 20.72
CA VAL A 120 -6.07 -14.23 20.11
C VAL A 120 -6.65 -15.00 18.93
N GLU A 121 -7.21 -16.17 19.21
CA GLU A 121 -8.08 -16.90 18.28
C GLU A 121 -9.51 -16.32 18.30
N SER A 122 -9.71 -15.11 18.83
CA SER A 122 -11.06 -14.55 18.87
C SER A 122 -11.13 -13.03 18.74
N PRO A 123 -11.81 -12.52 17.70
CA PRO A 123 -12.33 -11.14 17.65
C PRO A 123 -13.16 -10.78 18.88
N SER A 124 -13.69 -11.76 19.62
CA SER A 124 -14.51 -11.56 20.81
C SER A 124 -13.77 -11.00 22.03
N LEU A 125 -12.43 -11.15 22.12
CA LEU A 125 -11.62 -10.45 23.15
C LEU A 125 -11.45 -8.96 22.85
N MET A 126 -11.79 -8.50 21.65
CA MET A 126 -11.74 -7.09 21.28
C MET A 126 -12.98 -6.27 21.70
N VAL A 127 -14.03 -6.94 22.16
CA VAL A 127 -15.34 -6.36 22.46
C VAL A 127 -15.51 -6.03 23.95
N GLN A 128 -14.66 -6.58 24.84
CA GLN A 128 -14.74 -6.27 26.26
C GLN A 128 -14.08 -4.91 26.56
N LEU A 129 -14.88 -3.96 27.08
CA LEU A 129 -14.40 -2.68 27.63
C LEU A 129 -13.48 -2.93 28.83
N VAL A 130 -12.20 -3.17 28.58
CA VAL A 130 -11.17 -3.11 29.61
C VAL A 130 -11.02 -1.64 30.00
N LYS A 131 -11.25 -1.33 31.28
CA LYS A 131 -10.95 0.03 31.79
C LYS A 131 -9.45 0.29 31.53
N PRO A 132 -9.07 1.41 30.89
CA PRO A 132 -7.67 1.73 30.71
C PRO A 132 -6.97 1.75 32.08
N PRO A 133 -5.73 1.24 32.19
CA PRO A 133 -4.96 1.31 33.43
C PRO A 133 -4.85 2.77 33.91
N PRO A 134 -4.81 3.00 35.22
CA PRO A 134 -4.62 4.35 35.78
C PRO A 134 -3.31 4.99 35.30
N ASP A 135 -2.34 4.20 34.84
CA ASP A 135 -1.04 4.69 34.33
C ASP A 135 -1.18 5.65 33.14
N LEU A 136 -2.25 5.54 32.33
CA LEU A 136 -2.50 6.51 31.24
C LEU A 136 -2.89 7.90 31.78
N ASP A 137 -3.34 8.00 33.02
CA ASP A 137 -3.64 9.27 33.68
C ASP A 137 -2.37 10.03 34.12
N LEU A 138 -1.21 9.35 34.12
CA LEU A 138 0.09 9.98 34.41
C LEU A 138 0.61 10.84 33.26
N PHE A 139 0.05 10.68 32.05
CA PHE A 139 0.51 11.39 30.85
C PHE A 139 -0.41 12.54 30.46
N THR A 140 0.19 13.65 30.04
CA THR A 140 -0.54 14.77 29.42
C THR A 140 -0.53 14.60 27.91
N PHE A 141 -1.69 14.29 27.35
CA PHE A 141 -1.87 14.15 25.90
C PHE A 141 -1.94 15.51 25.20
N ALA A 142 -1.72 15.52 23.88
CA ALA A 142 -1.70 16.74 23.06
C ALA A 142 -3.00 17.54 23.14
N THR A 143 -4.11 16.85 23.38
CA THR A 143 -5.41 17.46 23.70
C THR A 143 -6.04 16.74 24.89
N PRO A 144 -6.87 17.44 25.70
CA PRO A 144 -7.62 16.80 26.76
C PRO A 144 -8.53 15.68 26.23
N LEU A 145 -8.29 14.45 26.66
CA LEU A 145 -9.08 13.29 26.25
C LEU A 145 -10.16 12.95 27.27
N GLY A 146 -11.39 12.77 26.79
CA GLY A 146 -12.46 12.11 27.52
C GLY A 146 -12.22 10.61 27.69
N LYS A 147 -13.04 9.95 28.51
CA LYS A 147 -12.89 8.53 28.86
C LYS A 147 -12.85 7.60 27.63
N ASP A 148 -13.74 7.81 26.67
CA ASP A 148 -13.81 6.98 25.45
C ASP A 148 -12.54 7.10 24.59
N SER A 149 -11.99 8.31 24.46
CA SER A 149 -10.77 8.52 23.68
C SER A 149 -9.54 7.90 24.36
N ARG A 150 -9.47 7.91 25.71
CA ARG A 150 -8.40 7.22 26.45
C ARG A 150 -8.46 5.70 26.25
N TYR A 151 -9.66 5.14 26.22
CA TYR A 151 -9.85 3.73 25.88
C TYR A 151 -9.28 3.42 24.49
N TYR A 152 -9.51 4.27 23.49
CA TYR A 152 -8.93 4.07 22.16
C TYR A 152 -7.40 4.10 22.15
N ILE A 153 -6.79 5.03 22.89
CA ILE A 153 -5.32 5.07 23.01
C ILE A 153 -4.79 3.79 23.67
N TYR A 154 -5.42 3.32 24.75
CA TYR A 154 -5.06 2.07 25.38
C TYR A 154 -5.11 0.90 24.38
N ARG A 155 -6.21 0.76 23.64
CA ARG A 155 -6.40 -0.31 22.64
C ARG A 155 -5.40 -0.24 21.49
N PHE A 156 -5.01 0.97 21.08
CA PHE A 156 -3.96 1.14 20.10
C PHE A 156 -2.61 0.60 20.60
N LEU A 157 -2.24 0.94 21.84
CA LEU A 157 -0.97 0.53 22.45
C LEU A 157 -0.89 -0.96 22.75
N THR A 158 -2.03 -1.61 23.06
CA THR A 158 -2.05 -3.02 23.49
C THR A 158 -2.51 -4.01 22.44
N THR A 159 -3.38 -3.64 21.49
CA THR A 159 -4.04 -4.61 20.59
C THR A 159 -3.76 -4.36 19.12
N ILE A 160 -3.93 -3.13 18.64
CA ILE A 160 -3.80 -2.82 17.19
C ILE A 160 -2.34 -2.96 16.71
N LYS A 161 -1.37 -2.75 17.59
CA LYS A 161 0.04 -2.99 17.28
C LYS A 161 0.28 -4.46 16.87
N GLU A 162 -0.33 -5.42 17.55
CA GLU A 162 -0.09 -6.85 17.32
C GLU A 162 -0.71 -7.34 16.01
N THR A 163 -1.83 -6.75 15.56
CA THR A 163 -2.39 -7.04 14.23
C THR A 163 -1.55 -6.52 13.07
N MET A 164 -0.62 -5.58 13.30
CA MET A 164 0.26 -5.04 12.26
C MET A 164 1.62 -5.75 12.15
N TYR A 165 2.00 -6.56 13.15
CA TYR A 165 3.28 -7.27 13.23
C TYR A 165 3.04 -8.70 13.76
N PRO A 166 3.17 -9.75 12.92
CA PRO A 166 2.95 -11.13 13.36
C PRO A 166 3.85 -11.49 14.55
N ALA A 167 3.23 -11.72 15.70
CA ALA A 167 3.93 -12.06 16.94
C ALA A 167 4.62 -13.43 16.87
N GLU A 168 4.24 -14.25 15.88
CA GLU A 168 4.79 -15.55 15.54
C GLU A 168 6.28 -15.45 15.21
N TRP A 169 6.69 -14.43 14.45
CA TRP A 169 8.04 -14.34 13.89
C TRP A 169 8.90 -13.22 14.45
N CYS A 170 8.30 -12.26 15.16
CA CYS A 170 9.02 -11.09 15.66
C CYS A 170 9.15 -11.08 17.20
N PHE A 171 10.29 -10.61 17.72
CA PHE A 171 10.49 -10.30 19.15
C PHE A 171 10.52 -8.79 19.38
N ASP A 172 9.98 -8.33 20.51
CA ASP A 172 9.77 -6.90 20.81
C ASP A 172 10.48 -6.49 22.11
N PRO A 173 11.77 -6.10 22.08
CA PRO A 173 12.38 -5.28 23.11
C PRO A 173 12.49 -3.87 22.56
N ASP A 174 11.39 -3.13 22.60
CA ASP A 174 11.31 -1.90 21.83
C ASP A 174 11.65 -0.66 22.68
N VAL A 175 12.91 -0.25 22.56
CA VAL A 175 13.47 0.95 23.19
C VAL A 175 13.34 2.18 22.25
N GLU A 176 12.99 1.99 20.97
CA GLU A 176 12.98 3.02 19.92
C GLU A 176 11.58 3.56 19.53
N LYS A 177 10.46 2.97 19.97
CA LYS A 177 9.07 3.46 19.76
C LYS A 177 8.74 4.78 20.49
N VAL A 178 9.74 5.43 21.11
CA VAL A 178 9.59 6.69 21.84
C VAL A 178 8.94 7.78 20.97
N CYS A 179 9.22 7.80 19.66
CA CYS A 179 8.71 8.86 18.78
C CYS A 179 7.18 8.83 18.56
N TRP A 180 6.55 7.66 18.39
CA TRP A 180 5.11 7.60 18.15
C TRP A 180 4.30 7.89 19.41
N PHE A 181 4.78 7.38 20.54
CA PHE A 181 4.16 7.69 21.83
C PHE A 181 4.29 9.19 22.12
N ARG A 182 5.47 9.78 21.87
CA ARG A 182 5.70 11.22 21.98
C ARG A 182 4.72 12.03 21.12
N TRP A 183 4.42 11.61 19.89
CA TRP A 183 3.42 12.31 19.06
C TRP A 183 2.01 12.25 19.64
N LEU A 184 1.64 11.23 20.43
CA LEU A 184 0.36 11.23 21.16
C LEU A 184 0.32 12.34 22.23
N LEU A 185 1.47 12.69 22.79
CA LEU A 185 1.60 13.72 23.81
C LEU A 185 1.70 15.12 23.21
N GLU A 186 2.27 15.26 22.02
CA GLU A 186 2.63 16.56 21.44
C GLU A 186 1.77 16.98 20.24
N ASP A 187 1.21 16.04 19.46
CA ASP A 187 0.52 16.35 18.21
C ASP A 187 -0.99 16.02 18.23
N PRO A 188 -1.87 17.05 18.20
CA PRO A 188 -3.31 16.84 18.17
C PRO A 188 -3.82 16.05 16.96
N ALA A 189 -3.26 16.28 15.78
CA ALA A 189 -3.75 15.64 14.55
C ALA A 189 -3.51 14.13 14.59
N TYR A 190 -2.29 13.73 14.96
CA TYR A 190 -1.89 12.34 15.13
C TYR A 190 -2.69 11.67 16.26
N LEU A 191 -2.84 12.33 17.41
CA LEU A 191 -3.61 11.80 18.53
C LEU A 191 -5.06 11.48 18.16
N HIS A 192 -5.74 12.42 17.50
CA HIS A 192 -7.12 12.23 17.06
C HIS A 192 -7.22 11.25 15.88
N CYS A 193 -6.18 11.16 15.04
CA CYS A 193 -6.07 10.14 14.01
C CYS A 193 -6.02 8.74 14.61
N ILE A 194 -5.23 8.51 15.67
CA ILE A 194 -5.21 7.21 16.38
C ILE A 194 -6.61 6.86 16.93
N CYS A 195 -7.27 7.82 17.57
CA CYS A 195 -8.64 7.59 18.06
C CYS A 195 -9.61 7.24 16.93
N PHE A 196 -9.49 7.90 15.77
CA PHE A 196 -10.25 7.57 14.58
C PHE A 196 -9.95 6.14 14.11
N MET A 197 -8.67 5.78 13.95
CA MET A 197 -8.27 4.46 13.47
C MET A 197 -8.84 3.35 14.34
N VAL A 198 -8.70 3.45 15.67
CA VAL A 198 -9.23 2.43 16.59
C VAL A 198 -10.75 2.30 16.47
N SER A 199 -11.46 3.43 16.41
CA SER A 199 -12.92 3.47 16.22
C SER A 199 -13.33 2.83 14.89
N ALA A 200 -12.57 3.10 13.82
CA ALA A 200 -12.78 2.55 12.49
C ALA A 200 -12.50 1.05 12.42
N PHE A 201 -11.42 0.57 13.06
CA PHE A 201 -11.13 -0.86 13.19
C PHE A 201 -12.25 -1.60 13.91
N GLN A 202 -12.81 -1.03 14.97
CA GLN A 202 -13.95 -1.63 15.67
C GLN A 202 -15.19 -1.73 14.78
N ASP A 203 -15.51 -0.66 14.04
CA ASP A 203 -16.59 -0.67 13.07
C ASP A 203 -16.38 -1.79 12.03
N LEU A 204 -15.15 -1.95 11.51
CA LEU A 204 -14.79 -2.98 10.52
C LEU A 204 -14.97 -4.41 11.08
N ILE A 205 -14.47 -4.69 12.28
CA ILE A 205 -14.61 -6.01 12.93
C ILE A 205 -16.08 -6.34 13.17
N ASN A 206 -16.85 -5.34 13.63
CA ASN A 206 -18.29 -5.51 13.85
C ASN A 206 -19.00 -5.85 12.53
N MET A 207 -18.65 -5.16 11.43
CA MET A 207 -19.20 -5.49 10.10
C MET A 207 -18.84 -6.90 9.66
N GLN A 208 -17.59 -7.35 9.85
CA GLN A 208 -17.15 -8.70 9.50
C GLN A 208 -17.95 -9.78 10.26
N SER A 209 -18.21 -9.56 11.55
CA SER A 209 -19.01 -10.49 12.36
C SER A 209 -20.47 -10.59 11.89
N LEU A 210 -21.01 -9.54 11.27
CA LEU A 210 -22.38 -9.46 10.76
C LEU A 210 -22.50 -10.00 9.32
N LEU A 211 -21.46 -9.82 8.47
CA LEU A 211 -21.43 -10.26 7.06
C LEU A 211 -21.41 -11.78 6.88
N GLY A 212 -21.13 -12.55 7.95
CA GLY A 212 -21.42 -13.99 7.98
C GLY A 212 -22.90 -14.36 7.80
N ARG A 213 -23.81 -13.38 7.70
CA ARG A 213 -25.26 -13.56 7.51
C ARG A 213 -25.87 -12.95 6.22
N GLY A 214 -25.11 -12.35 5.32
CA GLY A 214 -25.68 -11.89 4.04
C GLY A 214 -24.77 -10.98 3.22
N LYS A 215 -24.63 -11.29 1.93
CA LYS A 215 -23.97 -10.46 0.90
C LYS A 215 -24.72 -9.13 0.76
N TYR A 216 -24.02 -8.00 0.87
CA TYR A 216 -24.45 -6.74 0.28
C TYR A 216 -23.66 -6.56 -1.03
N GLU A 217 -24.37 -6.26 -2.11
CA GLU A 217 -23.83 -6.11 -3.48
C GLU A 217 -22.94 -4.85 -3.68
N THR A 218 -22.54 -4.17 -2.61
CA THR A 218 -21.77 -2.92 -2.66
C THR A 218 -20.63 -2.90 -1.64
N GLY A 219 -19.64 -3.78 -1.81
CA GLY A 219 -18.40 -3.80 -1.02
C GLY A 219 -18.60 -3.88 0.51
N TRP A 220 -17.56 -3.56 1.28
CA TRP A 220 -17.68 -3.35 2.75
C TRP A 220 -18.42 -2.04 3.08
N GLY A 221 -19.47 -1.72 2.33
CA GLY A 221 -20.29 -0.51 2.43
C GLY A 221 -21.20 -0.46 3.66
N GLY A 222 -20.71 -0.84 4.84
CA GLY A 222 -21.29 -0.38 6.08
C GLY A 222 -20.83 1.07 6.31
N GLU A 223 -21.75 2.01 6.45
CA GLU A 223 -21.36 3.37 6.83
C GLU A 223 -20.70 3.32 8.22
N PHE A 224 -19.54 3.97 8.34
CA PHE A 224 -18.94 4.25 9.63
C PHE A 224 -19.97 4.80 10.62
N SER A 225 -19.84 4.37 11.88
CA SER A 225 -20.66 4.90 12.96
C SER A 225 -20.56 6.43 12.99
N ALA A 226 -21.62 7.09 13.46
CA ALA A 226 -21.63 8.55 13.58
C ALA A 226 -20.42 9.07 14.40
N SER A 227 -20.02 8.32 15.44
CA SER A 227 -18.81 8.56 16.22
C SER A 227 -17.54 8.49 15.37
N THR A 228 -17.34 7.42 14.60
CA THR A 228 -16.16 7.27 13.74
C THR A 228 -16.09 8.37 12.69
N ARG A 229 -17.22 8.70 12.03
CA ARG A 229 -17.28 9.79 11.05
C ARG A 229 -16.95 11.16 11.67
N ASN A 230 -17.43 11.43 12.88
CA ASN A 230 -17.10 12.67 13.58
C ASN A 230 -15.61 12.75 13.92
N ARG A 231 -14.98 11.64 14.33
CA ARG A 231 -13.54 11.56 14.58
C ARG A 231 -12.73 11.74 13.30
N LEU A 232 -13.16 11.14 12.19
CA LEU A 232 -12.54 11.34 10.87
C LEU A 232 -12.59 12.81 10.46
N ARG A 233 -13.76 13.45 10.52
CA ARG A 233 -13.91 14.88 10.19
C ARG A 233 -13.02 15.76 11.05
N HIS A 234 -12.94 15.47 12.35
CA HIS A 234 -12.07 16.21 13.26
C HIS A 234 -10.58 16.02 12.93
N THR A 235 -10.16 14.79 12.62
CA THR A 235 -8.79 14.47 12.20
C THR A 235 -8.43 15.20 10.90
N ILE A 236 -9.32 15.19 9.90
CA ILE A 236 -9.11 15.89 8.63
C ILE A 236 -8.99 17.40 8.86
N LYS A 237 -9.82 17.98 9.74
CA LYS A 237 -9.73 19.40 10.09
C LYS A 237 -8.36 19.75 10.68
N LEU A 238 -7.88 18.98 11.66
CA LEU A 238 -6.57 19.20 12.28
C LEU A 238 -5.41 19.01 11.28
N LEU A 239 -5.50 18.00 10.41
CA LEU A 239 -4.53 17.79 9.34
C LEU A 239 -4.51 18.98 8.38
N GLN A 240 -5.67 19.52 8.00
CA GLN A 240 -5.74 20.70 7.13
C GLN A 240 -5.08 21.94 7.77
N GLU A 241 -5.29 22.15 9.07
CA GLU A 241 -4.62 23.23 9.82
C GLU A 241 -3.08 23.06 9.78
N ARG A 242 -2.59 21.82 9.95
CA ARG A 242 -1.15 21.53 9.83
C ARG A 242 -0.60 21.72 8.43
N LEU A 243 -1.36 21.35 7.39
CA LEU A 243 -0.95 21.52 5.99
C LEU A 243 -0.93 22.99 5.55
N GLN A 244 -1.66 23.87 6.24
CA GLN A 244 -1.63 25.32 6.00
C GLN A 244 -0.42 26.01 6.64
N ASP A 245 0.21 25.38 7.63
CA ASP A 245 1.40 25.87 8.31
C ASP A 245 2.68 25.37 7.58
N PRO A 246 3.47 26.25 6.95
CA PRO A 246 4.66 25.85 6.21
C PRO A 246 5.72 25.13 7.04
N ALA A 247 5.76 25.36 8.36
CA ALA A 247 6.70 24.69 9.26
C ALA A 247 6.24 23.26 9.58
N LYS A 248 4.92 23.04 9.68
CA LYS A 248 4.34 21.76 10.13
C LYS A 248 3.98 20.80 8.99
N GLN A 249 3.75 21.31 7.78
CA GLN A 249 3.28 20.50 6.64
C GLN A 249 4.19 19.30 6.30
N VAL A 250 5.50 19.38 6.55
CA VAL A 250 6.46 18.31 6.23
C VAL A 250 6.99 17.57 7.45
N GLU A 251 6.49 17.86 8.66
CA GLU A 251 6.89 17.16 9.88
C GLU A 251 6.51 15.66 9.85
N ASP A 252 7.22 14.86 10.65
CA ASP A 252 6.97 13.41 10.78
C ASP A 252 5.53 13.12 11.21
N ALA A 253 5.00 13.85 12.20
CA ALA A 253 3.63 13.65 12.69
C ALA A 253 2.57 13.91 11.60
N THR A 254 2.80 14.89 10.71
CA THR A 254 1.92 15.13 9.55
C THR A 254 1.95 13.96 8.59
N THR A 255 3.17 13.49 8.26
CA THR A 255 3.36 12.34 7.37
C THR A 255 2.71 11.08 7.96
N ALA A 256 2.93 10.83 9.25
CA ALA A 256 2.36 9.70 9.98
C ALA A 256 0.82 9.76 10.03
N THR A 257 0.24 10.95 10.18
CA THR A 257 -1.22 11.15 10.12
C THR A 257 -1.77 10.81 8.74
N ILE A 258 -1.11 11.25 7.66
CA ILE A 258 -1.53 10.92 6.29
C ILE A 258 -1.42 9.42 6.01
N ILE A 259 -0.33 8.78 6.44
CA ILE A 259 -0.14 7.33 6.29
C ILE A 259 -1.23 6.56 7.02
N SER A 260 -1.53 6.93 8.27
CA SER A 260 -2.61 6.32 9.06
C SER A 260 -3.97 6.43 8.37
N LEU A 261 -4.29 7.59 7.80
CA LEU A 261 -5.53 7.78 7.01
C LEU A 261 -5.54 6.94 5.72
N ALA A 262 -4.42 6.86 5.01
CA ALA A 262 -4.29 6.05 3.80
C ALA A 262 -4.49 4.55 4.11
N MET A 263 -3.82 4.03 5.13
CA MET A 263 -3.95 2.62 5.53
C MET A 263 -5.38 2.28 5.94
N MET A 264 -6.07 3.17 6.68
CA MET A 264 -7.48 2.94 7.01
C MET A 264 -8.40 3.01 5.79
N ALA A 265 -8.17 3.95 4.87
CA ALA A 265 -8.95 4.02 3.65
C ALA A 265 -8.79 2.75 2.80
N ASP A 266 -7.57 2.21 2.72
CA ASP A 266 -7.31 0.95 2.03
C ASP A 266 -8.00 -0.24 2.71
N ALA A 267 -7.86 -0.36 4.04
CA ALA A 267 -8.53 -1.38 4.85
C ALA A 267 -10.06 -1.34 4.80
N MET A 268 -10.63 -0.20 4.43
CA MET A 268 -12.08 -0.04 4.26
C MET A 268 -12.55 -0.14 2.82
N GLU A 269 -11.63 -0.34 1.90
CA GLU A 269 -11.90 -0.36 0.47
C GLU A 269 -12.46 0.97 -0.08
N ASP A 270 -12.20 2.09 0.60
CA ASP A 270 -12.46 3.43 0.08
C ASP A 270 -11.35 3.82 -0.90
N ALA A 271 -11.48 3.35 -2.14
CA ALA A 271 -10.50 3.60 -3.20
C ALA A 271 -10.26 5.10 -3.44
N GLN A 272 -11.31 5.92 -3.32
CA GLN A 272 -11.20 7.36 -3.56
C GLN A 272 -10.42 8.06 -2.44
N ALA A 273 -10.69 7.73 -1.17
CA ALA A 273 -9.94 8.27 -0.05
C ALA A 273 -8.50 7.75 -0.06
N PHE A 274 -8.29 6.47 -0.39
CA PHE A 274 -6.95 5.89 -0.48
C PHE A 274 -6.12 6.58 -1.57
N GLU A 275 -6.71 6.86 -2.72
CA GLU A 275 -6.09 7.66 -3.79
C GLU A 275 -5.74 9.06 -3.32
N ALA A 276 -6.69 9.77 -2.70
CA ALA A 276 -6.47 11.13 -2.23
C ALA A 276 -5.33 11.21 -1.19
N HIS A 277 -5.30 10.28 -0.23
CA HIS A 277 -4.26 10.22 0.78
C HIS A 277 -2.90 9.79 0.21
N SER A 278 -2.87 8.82 -0.71
CA SER A 278 -1.63 8.38 -1.39
C SER A 278 -1.02 9.50 -2.25
N ASN A 279 -1.84 10.22 -3.01
CA ASN A 279 -1.41 11.38 -3.79
C ASN A 279 -0.91 12.52 -2.88
N GLY A 280 -1.61 12.78 -1.77
CA GLY A 280 -1.18 13.75 -0.75
C GLY A 280 0.15 13.38 -0.12
N LEU A 281 0.34 12.11 0.23
CA LEU A 281 1.57 11.57 0.79
C LEU A 281 2.75 11.74 -0.18
N ARG A 282 2.59 11.32 -1.44
CA ARG A 282 3.59 11.51 -2.51
C ARG A 282 4.02 12.97 -2.61
N ARG A 283 3.07 13.90 -2.52
CA ARG A 283 3.37 15.33 -2.56
C ARG A 283 4.19 15.79 -1.35
N ILE A 284 3.82 15.37 -0.14
CA ILE A 284 4.53 15.74 1.10
C ILE A 284 5.96 15.19 1.08
N VAL A 285 6.13 13.93 0.67
CA VAL A 285 7.46 13.32 0.51
C VAL A 285 8.32 14.09 -0.48
N LYS A 286 7.75 14.43 -1.64
CA LYS A 286 8.47 15.24 -2.64
C LYS A 286 8.85 16.62 -2.11
N MET A 287 7.98 17.27 -1.34
CA MET A 287 8.29 18.56 -0.71
C MET A 287 9.39 18.46 0.34
N ARG A 288 9.52 17.30 1.02
CA ARG A 288 10.56 17.03 2.00
C ARG A 288 11.91 16.62 1.38
N GLY A 289 11.99 16.46 0.06
CA GLY A 289 13.22 16.05 -0.65
C GLY A 289 13.29 14.56 -0.98
N GLY A 290 12.15 13.86 -0.98
CA GLY A 290 12.08 12.43 -1.30
C GLY A 290 12.20 11.54 -0.06
N LEU A 291 12.29 10.23 -0.28
CA LEU A 291 12.34 9.25 0.81
C LEU A 291 13.56 9.44 1.74
N GLN A 292 14.66 9.98 1.20
CA GLN A 292 15.88 10.26 1.98
C GLN A 292 15.69 11.33 3.06
N GLY A 293 14.66 12.18 2.94
CA GLY A 293 14.28 13.14 3.99
C GLY A 293 13.70 12.53 5.26
N TYR A 294 13.61 11.20 5.32
CA TYR A 294 13.09 10.42 6.46
C TYR A 294 14.12 9.43 7.04
N THR A 295 15.40 9.52 6.65
CA THR A 295 16.46 8.59 7.08
C THR A 295 16.66 8.54 8.59
N HIS A 296 16.34 9.62 9.31
CA HIS A 296 16.36 9.69 10.77
C HIS A 296 15.21 8.92 11.45
N ASN A 297 14.18 8.51 10.70
CA ASN A 297 13.00 7.82 11.22
C ASN A 297 12.63 6.62 10.33
N ARG A 298 13.39 5.53 10.49
CA ARG A 298 13.24 4.34 9.64
C ARG A 298 11.86 3.72 9.70
N GLN A 299 11.27 3.69 10.89
CA GLN A 299 9.92 3.17 11.12
C GLN A 299 8.85 3.95 10.34
N LEU A 300 9.00 5.27 10.20
CA LEU A 300 8.14 6.08 9.35
C LEU A 300 8.38 5.79 7.86
N GLN A 301 9.62 5.59 7.42
CA GLN A 301 9.93 5.17 6.03
C GLN A 301 9.25 3.86 5.67
N ILE A 302 9.34 2.85 6.53
CA ILE A 302 8.71 1.54 6.30
C ILE A 302 7.20 1.71 6.08
N LYS A 303 6.51 2.44 6.96
CA LYS A 303 5.06 2.68 6.84
C LYS A 303 4.69 3.45 5.57
N LEU A 304 5.56 4.36 5.16
CA LEU A 304 5.39 5.13 3.95
C LEU A 304 5.49 4.23 2.70
N CYS A 305 6.51 3.38 2.65
CA CYS A 305 6.67 2.37 1.61
C CYS A 305 5.47 1.42 1.54
N ARG A 306 4.87 1.04 2.68
CA ARG A 306 3.65 0.21 2.69
C ARG A 306 2.48 0.85 1.93
N VAL A 307 2.29 2.17 2.06
CA VAL A 307 1.25 2.90 1.31
C VAL A 307 1.57 2.93 -0.18
N ASP A 308 2.83 3.18 -0.55
CA ASP A 308 3.30 3.18 -1.95
C ASP A 308 3.07 1.82 -2.61
N LEU A 309 3.45 0.74 -1.93
CA LEU A 309 3.31 -0.64 -2.40
C LEU A 309 1.85 -1.07 -2.49
N GLY A 310 1.04 -0.78 -1.47
CA GLY A 310 -0.40 -1.07 -1.49
C GLY A 310 -1.10 -0.37 -2.67
N TRP A 311 -0.74 0.89 -2.92
CA TRP A 311 -1.22 1.63 -4.09
C TRP A 311 -0.81 0.97 -5.41
N SER A 312 0.46 0.60 -5.54
CA SER A 312 1.02 -0.03 -6.74
C SER A 312 0.41 -1.40 -7.06
N ILE A 313 0.27 -2.27 -6.05
CA ILE A 313 -0.34 -3.59 -6.21
C ILE A 313 -1.80 -3.42 -6.67
N ARG A 314 -2.57 -2.56 -6.00
CA ARG A 314 -3.98 -2.33 -6.29
C ARG A 314 -4.20 -1.81 -7.71
N ASN A 315 -3.36 -0.91 -8.19
CA ASN A 315 -3.52 -0.27 -9.49
C ASN A 315 -2.72 -0.94 -10.61
N GLY A 316 -1.88 -1.93 -10.31
CA GLY A 316 -0.97 -2.55 -11.27
C GLY A 316 0.04 -1.56 -11.86
N CYS A 317 0.52 -0.62 -11.04
CA CYS A 317 1.50 0.39 -11.46
C CYS A 317 2.82 0.26 -10.70
N LYS A 318 3.88 0.88 -11.24
CA LYS A 318 5.18 0.91 -10.57
C LYS A 318 5.13 1.87 -9.36
N PRO A 319 5.81 1.53 -8.25
CA PRO A 319 5.93 2.43 -7.10
C PRO A 319 6.59 3.76 -7.47
N GLU A 320 6.16 4.83 -6.82
CA GLU A 320 6.58 6.21 -7.16
C GLU A 320 7.42 6.85 -6.06
N ILE A 321 7.26 6.43 -4.80
CA ILE A 321 7.98 7.06 -3.69
C ILE A 321 9.39 6.51 -3.58
N TYR A 322 9.55 5.20 -3.68
CA TYR A 322 10.88 4.61 -3.79
C TYR A 322 11.36 4.61 -5.25
N SER A 323 12.32 5.47 -5.55
CA SER A 323 12.97 5.55 -6.87
C SER A 323 14.37 4.93 -6.90
N GLY A 324 14.74 4.13 -5.89
CA GLY A 324 16.03 3.45 -5.86
C GLY A 324 16.05 2.26 -6.82
N LYS A 325 17.23 1.98 -7.38
CA LYS A 325 17.47 0.71 -8.10
C LYS A 325 17.55 -0.41 -7.05
N PRO A 326 16.73 -1.46 -7.15
CA PRO A 326 16.81 -2.57 -6.21
C PRO A 326 18.11 -3.32 -6.43
N ALA A 327 18.71 -3.76 -5.33
CA ALA A 327 19.71 -4.82 -5.35
C ALA A 327 18.99 -6.12 -5.73
N TRP A 328 19.54 -6.86 -6.69
CA TRP A 328 18.93 -8.10 -7.19
C TRP A 328 19.64 -9.35 -6.63
N GLU A 329 20.72 -9.15 -5.88
CA GLU A 329 21.40 -10.18 -5.12
C GLU A 329 20.46 -10.78 -4.05
N PRO A 330 20.57 -12.09 -3.74
CA PRO A 330 19.75 -12.71 -2.70
C PRO A 330 19.95 -12.01 -1.36
N LEU A 331 18.87 -11.46 -0.84
CA LEU A 331 18.87 -10.61 0.35
C LEU A 331 19.26 -11.40 1.60
N LEU A 332 18.74 -12.62 1.75
CA LEU A 332 18.98 -13.44 2.95
C LEU A 332 20.39 -14.02 3.00
N GLU A 333 21.04 -14.18 1.85
CA GLU A 333 22.46 -14.55 1.76
C GLU A 333 23.36 -13.37 2.12
N ALA A 334 23.03 -12.17 1.62
CA ALA A 334 23.75 -10.94 1.95
C ALA A 334 23.71 -10.62 3.45
N PHE A 335 22.66 -11.04 4.15
CA PHE A 335 22.53 -10.90 5.59
C PHE A 335 23.32 -11.95 6.41
N GLY A 336 24.02 -12.89 5.75
CA GLY A 336 24.78 -13.96 6.42
C GLY A 336 23.90 -14.88 7.27
N THR A 337 22.58 -14.86 7.02
CA THR A 337 21.57 -15.38 7.95
C THR A 337 21.10 -16.79 7.66
N VAL A 338 21.29 -17.31 6.45
CA VAL A 338 20.74 -18.61 6.06
C VAL A 338 21.67 -19.29 5.05
N ALA A 339 22.06 -20.53 5.36
CA ALA A 339 22.47 -21.49 4.37
C ALA A 339 21.22 -21.87 3.56
N CYS A 340 21.27 -21.62 2.24
CA CYS A 340 20.24 -21.72 1.20
C CYS A 340 18.91 -22.45 1.56
N SER A 341 17.73 -21.95 1.15
CA SER A 341 16.47 -22.73 1.26
C SER A 341 16.57 -24.15 0.73
N PHE A 342 17.39 -24.38 -0.29
CA PHE A 342 17.64 -25.73 -0.83
C PHE A 342 18.25 -26.69 0.20
N GLU A 343 18.91 -26.19 1.24
CA GLU A 343 19.39 -26.99 2.37
C GLU A 343 18.30 -27.25 3.43
N ILE A 344 17.28 -26.38 3.51
CA ILE A 344 16.16 -26.51 4.46
C ILE A 344 15.02 -27.35 3.85
N GLN A 345 14.75 -27.14 2.57
CA GLN A 345 13.76 -27.83 1.77
C GLN A 345 14.31 -28.02 0.36
N GLU A 346 14.93 -29.18 0.14
CA GLU A 346 15.50 -29.54 -1.16
C GLU A 346 14.37 -29.62 -2.21
N PRO A 347 14.49 -28.87 -3.32
CA PRO A 347 13.52 -28.90 -4.41
C PRO A 347 13.68 -30.19 -5.21
N SER A 348 12.61 -30.67 -5.82
CA SER A 348 12.74 -31.77 -6.78
C SER A 348 13.57 -31.34 -7.99
N LEU A 349 14.15 -32.33 -8.68
CA LEU A 349 14.87 -32.09 -9.93
C LEU A 349 13.96 -31.45 -11.00
N ASP A 350 12.69 -31.86 -11.05
CA ASP A 350 11.71 -31.30 -11.98
C ASP A 350 11.41 -29.84 -11.69
N PHE A 351 11.29 -29.47 -10.41
CA PHE A 351 11.14 -28.07 -10.03
C PHE A 351 12.37 -27.25 -10.39
N MET A 352 13.58 -27.79 -10.16
CA MET A 352 14.83 -27.10 -10.49
C MET A 352 15.00 -26.87 -12.00
N ASN A 353 14.62 -27.86 -12.82
CA ASN A 353 14.64 -27.72 -14.26
C ASN A 353 13.76 -26.56 -14.74
N VAL A 354 12.59 -26.35 -14.11
CA VAL A 354 11.73 -25.20 -14.41
C VAL A 354 12.31 -23.90 -13.85
N TYR A 355 12.75 -23.90 -12.58
CA TYR A 355 13.30 -22.74 -11.88
C TYR A 355 14.44 -22.07 -12.67
N TYR A 356 15.39 -22.86 -13.19
CA TYR A 356 16.53 -22.33 -13.93
C TYR A 356 16.19 -21.74 -15.30
N THR A 357 14.95 -21.89 -15.79
CA THR A 357 14.50 -21.23 -17.04
C THR A 357 14.04 -19.80 -16.86
N TRP A 358 13.78 -19.36 -15.62
CA TRP A 358 13.24 -18.04 -15.34
C TRP A 358 14.30 -16.93 -15.47
N ASP A 359 13.86 -15.68 -15.60
CA ASP A 359 14.72 -14.52 -15.43
C ASP A 359 15.40 -14.57 -14.06
N TRP A 360 16.73 -14.40 -14.04
CA TRP A 360 17.55 -14.51 -12.82
C TRP A 360 17.10 -13.55 -11.70
N ARG A 361 16.50 -12.40 -12.05
CA ARG A 361 15.95 -11.45 -11.08
C ARG A 361 14.70 -12.00 -10.39
N LEU A 362 13.86 -12.69 -11.15
CA LEU A 362 12.70 -13.41 -10.62
C LEU A 362 13.16 -14.60 -9.77
N GLN A 363 14.18 -15.35 -10.21
CA GLN A 363 14.78 -16.45 -9.46
C GLN A 363 15.26 -16.01 -8.07
N ASN A 364 15.99 -14.91 -7.98
CA ASN A 364 16.53 -14.40 -6.71
C ASN A 364 15.41 -13.87 -5.80
N THR A 365 14.41 -13.19 -6.37
CA THR A 365 13.27 -12.68 -5.60
C THR A 365 12.38 -13.81 -5.08
N PHE A 366 12.14 -14.83 -5.91
CA PHE A 366 11.46 -16.07 -5.53
C PHE A 366 12.22 -16.80 -4.43
N LYS A 367 13.54 -16.92 -4.57
CA LYS A 367 14.42 -17.56 -3.58
C LYS A 367 14.31 -16.86 -2.22
N ASP A 368 14.44 -15.53 -2.17
CA ASP A 368 14.33 -14.80 -0.90
C ASP A 368 13.00 -15.08 -0.17
N LEU A 369 11.88 -15.11 -0.90
CA LEU A 369 10.58 -15.40 -0.31
C LEU A 369 10.43 -16.86 0.13
N ARG A 370 10.94 -17.81 -0.67
CA ARG A 370 10.96 -19.24 -0.33
C ARG A 370 11.83 -19.52 0.89
N ASP A 371 13.04 -18.96 0.95
CA ASP A 371 13.96 -19.02 2.09
C ASP A 371 13.29 -18.45 3.34
N PHE A 372 12.61 -17.30 3.24
CA PHE A 372 11.84 -16.75 4.33
C PHE A 372 10.71 -17.69 4.79
N SER A 373 9.92 -18.24 3.87
CA SER A 373 8.81 -19.15 4.20
C SER A 373 9.28 -20.45 4.86
N ALA A 374 10.36 -21.04 4.36
CA ALA A 374 10.97 -22.22 4.96
C ALA A 374 11.49 -21.93 6.37
N LEU A 375 12.11 -20.76 6.55
CA LEU A 375 12.61 -20.29 7.84
C LEU A 375 11.47 -20.01 8.83
N ALA A 376 10.37 -19.41 8.37
CA ALA A 376 9.16 -19.16 9.14
C ALA A 376 8.55 -20.45 9.73
N ASN A 377 8.59 -21.56 8.98
CA ASN A 377 8.14 -22.87 9.48
C ASN A 377 9.09 -23.50 10.51
N ARG A 378 10.38 -23.13 10.49
CA ARG A 378 11.35 -23.58 11.51
C ARG A 378 11.24 -22.78 12.81
N TYR A 379 10.67 -21.58 12.78
CA TYR A 379 10.44 -20.79 13.98
C TYR A 379 9.31 -21.38 14.82
N SER A 380 9.70 -22.05 15.89
CA SER A 380 8.79 -22.36 17.01
C SER A 380 8.60 -21.12 17.90
N PRO A 381 7.48 -20.99 18.65
CA PRO A 381 7.34 -19.97 19.70
C PRO A 381 8.48 -19.94 20.74
N SER A 382 9.27 -21.01 20.82
CA SER A 382 10.47 -21.19 21.66
C SER A 382 11.81 -20.98 20.92
N ALA A 383 11.80 -20.57 19.64
CA ALA A 383 12.99 -20.39 18.81
C ALA A 383 13.46 -18.91 18.72
N LYS A 384 14.60 -18.68 18.05
CA LYS A 384 15.09 -17.34 17.69
C LYS A 384 14.03 -16.62 16.85
N LYS A 385 13.80 -15.34 17.11
CA LYS A 385 12.85 -14.51 16.35
C LYS A 385 13.58 -13.41 15.58
N LEU A 386 12.95 -12.94 14.51
CA LEU A 386 13.39 -11.79 13.74
C LEU A 386 13.14 -10.50 14.53
N LYS A 387 13.98 -9.49 14.28
CA LYS A 387 13.62 -8.10 14.63
C LYS A 387 12.47 -7.64 13.69
N PRO A 388 11.45 -6.92 14.19
CA PRO A 388 10.36 -6.41 13.35
C PRO A 388 10.85 -5.65 12.13
N GLU A 389 11.88 -4.84 12.29
CA GLU A 389 12.51 -4.06 11.21
C GLU A 389 13.03 -4.99 10.12
N ALA A 390 13.81 -6.01 10.49
CA ALA A 390 14.35 -6.97 9.54
C ALA A 390 13.25 -7.67 8.72
N PHE A 391 12.17 -8.10 9.38
CA PHE A 391 11.01 -8.66 8.68
C PHE A 391 10.40 -7.66 7.68
N GLN A 392 10.14 -6.42 8.10
CA GLN A 392 9.57 -5.41 7.21
C GLN A 392 10.50 -5.10 6.03
N GLU A 393 11.81 -5.03 6.24
CA GLU A 393 12.78 -4.79 5.17
C GLU A 393 12.79 -5.89 4.12
N ILE A 394 12.74 -7.15 4.57
CA ILE A 394 12.70 -8.31 3.66
C ILE A 394 11.45 -8.22 2.78
N MET A 395 10.28 -8.01 3.40
CA MET A 395 9.02 -7.92 2.65
C MET A 395 9.00 -6.72 1.70
N LEU A 396 9.38 -5.51 2.18
CA LEU A 396 9.45 -4.33 1.32
C LEU A 396 10.37 -4.54 0.11
N SER A 397 11.55 -5.13 0.32
CA SER A 397 12.51 -5.41 -0.75
C SER A 397 11.96 -6.38 -1.80
N ILE A 398 11.27 -7.44 -1.38
CA ILE A 398 10.64 -8.42 -2.29
C ILE A 398 9.54 -7.74 -3.10
N GLN A 399 8.60 -7.02 -2.48
CA GLN A 399 7.52 -6.34 -3.18
C GLN A 399 8.02 -5.29 -4.19
N TYR A 400 8.98 -4.46 -3.80
CA TYR A 400 9.54 -3.46 -4.71
C TYR A 400 10.20 -4.12 -5.92
N ARG A 401 10.93 -5.23 -5.75
CA ARG A 401 11.53 -5.98 -6.86
C ARG A 401 10.46 -6.57 -7.78
N LEU A 402 9.45 -7.24 -7.22
CA LEU A 402 8.36 -7.84 -8.00
C LEU A 402 7.54 -6.82 -8.81
N LEU A 403 7.35 -5.61 -8.26
CA LEU A 403 6.64 -4.53 -8.95
C LEU A 403 7.50 -3.80 -10.01
N GLN A 404 8.82 -3.98 -9.99
CA GLN A 404 9.70 -3.47 -11.04
C GLN A 404 9.85 -4.43 -12.22
N LEU A 405 9.61 -5.72 -12.00
CA LEU A 405 9.53 -6.74 -13.05
C LEU A 405 8.24 -6.60 -13.87
N ASP A 406 8.30 -6.97 -15.14
CA ASP A 406 7.18 -7.00 -16.07
C ASP A 406 7.44 -8.10 -17.10
N PHE A 407 6.62 -9.15 -17.09
CA PHE A 407 6.68 -10.26 -18.02
C PHE A 407 5.38 -10.37 -18.83
N SER A 408 4.58 -9.30 -18.90
CA SER A 408 3.27 -9.30 -19.59
C SER A 408 3.35 -9.61 -21.08
N GLN A 409 4.51 -9.37 -21.71
CA GLN A 409 4.79 -9.66 -23.11
C GLN A 409 5.78 -10.81 -23.30
N ASP A 410 6.13 -11.52 -22.21
CA ASP A 410 7.07 -12.64 -22.27
C ASP A 410 6.43 -13.85 -22.97
N PRO A 411 7.16 -14.56 -23.87
CA PRO A 411 6.66 -15.78 -24.49
C PRO A 411 6.33 -16.90 -23.49
N ALA A 412 6.95 -16.91 -22.31
CA ALA A 412 6.72 -17.86 -21.24
C ALA A 412 5.75 -17.26 -20.19
N PRO A 413 4.44 -17.55 -20.27
CA PRO A 413 3.42 -16.92 -19.42
C PRO A 413 3.59 -17.27 -17.93
N ILE A 414 4.33 -18.33 -17.60
CA ILE A 414 4.58 -18.76 -16.22
C ILE A 414 5.35 -17.71 -15.41
N GLN A 415 6.22 -16.91 -16.04
CA GLN A 415 7.01 -15.91 -15.32
C GLN A 415 6.13 -14.78 -14.79
N GLU A 416 5.17 -14.32 -15.60
CA GLU A 416 4.21 -13.30 -15.16
C GLU A 416 3.25 -13.86 -14.11
N ALA A 417 2.80 -15.11 -14.29
CA ALA A 417 1.97 -15.79 -13.30
C ALA A 417 2.69 -15.94 -11.95
N LEU A 418 3.97 -16.30 -11.95
CA LEU A 418 4.81 -16.35 -10.76
C LEU A 418 5.00 -14.96 -10.16
N ARG A 419 5.31 -13.93 -10.94
CA ARG A 419 5.48 -12.55 -10.45
C ARG A 419 4.22 -12.06 -9.73
N ILE A 420 3.04 -12.23 -10.33
CA ILE A 420 1.76 -11.85 -9.72
C ILE A 420 1.43 -12.76 -8.53
N GLY A 421 1.68 -14.06 -8.66
CA GLY A 421 1.46 -15.04 -7.60
C GLY A 421 2.31 -14.78 -6.36
N LEU A 422 3.56 -14.35 -6.51
CA LEU A 422 4.43 -13.94 -5.41
C LEU A 422 3.91 -12.68 -4.73
N LEU A 423 3.39 -11.69 -5.47
CA LEU A 423 2.74 -10.51 -4.86
C LEU A 423 1.48 -10.90 -4.06
N ALA A 424 0.67 -11.83 -4.58
CA ALA A 424 -0.51 -12.34 -3.90
C ALA A 424 -0.13 -13.14 -2.65
N TYR A 425 0.83 -14.05 -2.76
CA TYR A 425 1.34 -14.85 -1.64
C TYR A 425 1.96 -13.99 -0.56
N GLU A 426 2.81 -13.04 -0.91
CA GLU A 426 3.40 -12.13 0.07
C GLU A 426 2.34 -11.27 0.77
N SER A 427 1.24 -10.93 0.08
CA SER A 427 0.13 -10.20 0.70
C SER A 427 -0.60 -11.00 1.79
N THR A 428 -0.48 -12.34 1.84
CA THR A 428 -1.02 -13.13 2.97
C THR A 428 -0.15 -13.02 4.23
N ILE A 429 1.12 -12.64 4.06
CA ILE A 429 2.15 -12.54 5.09
C ILE A 429 2.28 -11.08 5.56
N PHE A 430 2.18 -10.14 4.63
CA PHE A 430 2.50 -8.73 4.80
C PHE A 430 1.40 -7.84 4.17
N LEU A 431 1.27 -6.61 4.67
CA LEU A 431 0.24 -5.61 4.27
C LEU A 431 -1.22 -5.89 4.66
N GLN A 432 -1.66 -7.11 4.89
CA GLN A 432 -3.08 -7.40 5.11
C GLN A 432 -3.51 -7.48 6.58
N ILE A 433 -4.74 -7.04 6.83
CA ILE A 433 -5.46 -7.32 8.08
C ILE A 433 -6.01 -8.74 7.95
N GLN A 434 -5.76 -9.59 8.96
CA GLN A 434 -6.16 -10.99 8.92
C GLN A 434 -7.65 -11.15 8.56
N GLY A 435 -7.91 -11.99 7.55
CA GLY A 435 -9.27 -12.30 7.09
C GLY A 435 -9.87 -11.32 6.08
N MET A 436 -9.12 -10.32 5.61
CA MET A 436 -9.51 -9.46 4.50
C MET A 436 -8.94 -9.98 3.17
N LYS A 437 -9.75 -9.92 2.11
CA LYS A 437 -9.30 -10.20 0.74
C LYS A 437 -8.68 -8.95 0.12
N LEU A 438 -7.72 -9.14 -0.77
CA LEU A 438 -7.18 -8.10 -1.63
C LEU A 438 -8.22 -7.74 -2.71
N GLN A 439 -9.03 -6.72 -2.45
CA GLN A 439 -10.06 -6.28 -3.39
C GLN A 439 -9.50 -5.28 -4.41
N SER A 440 -9.07 -5.80 -5.57
CA SER A 440 -8.78 -5.01 -6.75
C SER A 440 -9.24 -5.73 -8.00
N ASP A 441 -10.25 -5.19 -8.68
CA ASP A 441 -10.74 -5.74 -9.95
C ASP A 441 -9.65 -5.84 -11.02
N SER A 442 -8.68 -4.93 -10.99
CA SER A 442 -7.55 -4.95 -11.93
C SER A 442 -6.59 -6.09 -11.59
N PHE A 443 -6.19 -6.20 -10.32
CA PHE A 443 -5.28 -7.25 -9.86
C PHE A 443 -5.91 -8.65 -10.01
N SER A 444 -7.18 -8.80 -9.62
CA SER A 444 -7.92 -10.07 -9.75
C SER A 444 -8.01 -10.52 -11.20
N ARG A 445 -8.30 -9.62 -12.15
CA ARG A 445 -8.31 -9.96 -13.58
C ARG A 445 -6.92 -10.35 -14.08
N GLN A 446 -5.89 -9.55 -13.79
CA GLN A 446 -4.52 -9.86 -14.19
C GLN A 446 -4.06 -11.22 -13.66
N PHE A 447 -4.37 -11.52 -12.39
CA PHE A 447 -3.98 -12.78 -11.78
C PHE A 447 -4.72 -13.97 -12.40
N ARG A 448 -6.03 -13.83 -12.63
CA ARG A 448 -6.84 -14.85 -13.31
C ARG A 448 -6.30 -15.14 -14.71
N ASP A 449 -6.06 -14.09 -15.50
CA ASP A 449 -5.57 -14.22 -16.88
C ASP A 449 -4.20 -14.93 -16.90
N ALA A 450 -3.29 -14.57 -15.98
CA ALA A 450 -1.98 -15.19 -15.86
C ALA A 450 -2.06 -16.68 -15.45
N ILE A 451 -2.94 -17.03 -14.50
CA ILE A 451 -3.17 -18.43 -14.10
C ILE A 451 -3.72 -19.24 -15.28
N GLN A 452 -4.69 -18.70 -16.01
CA GLN A 452 -5.29 -19.38 -17.15
C GLN A 452 -4.29 -19.61 -18.28
N ALA A 453 -3.42 -18.63 -18.55
CA ALA A 453 -2.35 -18.72 -19.55
C ALA A 453 -1.22 -19.68 -19.16
N THR A 454 -1.08 -20.04 -17.88
CA THR A 454 -0.01 -20.94 -17.42
C THR A 454 -0.24 -22.37 -17.92
N PRO A 455 0.65 -22.93 -18.75
CA PRO A 455 0.52 -24.29 -19.27
C PRO A 455 0.88 -25.33 -18.20
N VAL A 456 0.31 -26.53 -18.34
CA VAL A 456 0.66 -27.69 -17.50
C VAL A 456 1.37 -28.71 -18.40
N GLN A 457 2.70 -28.72 -18.33
CA GLN A 457 3.57 -29.55 -19.18
C GLN A 457 4.36 -30.61 -18.39
N GLY A 458 4.04 -30.76 -17.11
CA GLY A 458 4.69 -31.69 -16.18
C GLY A 458 4.31 -31.39 -14.74
N GLU A 459 4.77 -32.22 -13.82
CA GLU A 459 4.41 -32.16 -12.40
C GLU A 459 4.77 -30.81 -11.76
N ALA A 460 5.99 -30.31 -11.98
CA ALA A 460 6.42 -29.01 -11.44
C ALA A 460 5.50 -27.85 -11.87
N THR A 461 5.15 -27.77 -13.16
CA THR A 461 4.22 -26.73 -13.66
C THR A 461 2.79 -26.92 -13.15
N ALA A 462 2.37 -28.17 -12.91
CA ALA A 462 1.08 -28.47 -12.28
C ALA A 462 1.06 -28.00 -10.82
N ASN A 463 2.15 -28.22 -10.08
CA ASN A 463 2.30 -27.83 -8.68
C ASN A 463 2.34 -26.30 -8.54
N ILE A 464 3.06 -25.60 -9.45
CA ILE A 464 3.02 -24.13 -9.54
C ILE A 464 1.61 -23.64 -9.81
N LYS A 465 0.91 -24.19 -10.82
CA LYS A 465 -0.46 -23.75 -11.15
C LYS A 465 -1.43 -24.00 -10.00
N LEU A 466 -1.32 -25.14 -9.33
CA LEU A 466 -2.11 -25.47 -8.14
C LEU A 466 -1.82 -24.48 -7.00
N TRP A 467 -0.55 -24.17 -6.75
CA TRP A 467 -0.14 -23.16 -5.77
C TRP A 467 -0.74 -21.79 -6.07
N LEU A 468 -0.69 -21.33 -7.33
CA LEU A 468 -1.29 -20.05 -7.74
C LEU A 468 -2.80 -20.01 -7.50
N LEU A 469 -3.52 -21.10 -7.82
CA LEU A 469 -4.96 -21.22 -7.61
C LEU A 469 -5.33 -21.19 -6.12
N VAL A 470 -4.59 -21.94 -5.29
CA VAL A 470 -4.84 -21.98 -3.83
C VAL A 470 -4.53 -20.62 -3.20
N VAL A 471 -3.38 -20.01 -3.50
CA VAL A 471 -3.03 -18.66 -3.03
C VAL A 471 -4.06 -17.64 -3.49
N GLY A 472 -4.45 -17.67 -4.77
CA GLY A 472 -5.49 -16.81 -5.32
C GLY A 472 -6.83 -16.98 -4.61
N SER A 473 -7.23 -18.20 -4.27
CA SER A 473 -8.45 -18.48 -3.50
C SER A 473 -8.40 -17.93 -2.08
N ILE A 474 -7.22 -17.95 -1.46
CA ILE A 474 -7.02 -17.45 -0.09
C ILE A 474 -7.19 -15.93 -0.03
N ILE A 475 -6.62 -15.19 -1.00
CA ILE A 475 -6.49 -13.73 -0.87
C ILE A 475 -7.18 -12.90 -1.94
N VAL A 476 -7.51 -13.44 -3.11
CA VAL A 476 -8.01 -12.66 -4.26
C VAL A 476 -9.43 -13.05 -4.69
N PHE A 477 -9.65 -14.33 -5.01
CA PHE A 477 -10.86 -14.81 -5.68
C PHE A 477 -11.96 -15.22 -4.71
N ASP A 478 -13.22 -15.25 -5.16
CA ASP A 478 -14.29 -15.91 -4.41
C ASP A 478 -14.15 -17.44 -4.59
N SER A 479 -14.16 -18.19 -3.48
CA SER A 479 -13.93 -19.64 -3.51
C SER A 479 -15.07 -20.40 -4.18
N SER A 480 -16.20 -19.74 -4.47
CA SER A 480 -17.34 -20.29 -5.19
C SER A 480 -17.29 -20.05 -6.71
N GLU A 481 -16.22 -19.46 -7.27
CA GLU A 481 -16.14 -19.26 -8.72
C GLU A 481 -15.94 -20.58 -9.47
N ASP A 482 -16.85 -20.92 -10.40
CA ASP A 482 -16.86 -22.22 -11.09
C ASP A 482 -15.52 -22.57 -11.76
N TRP A 483 -14.89 -21.61 -12.45
CA TRP A 483 -13.62 -21.83 -13.15
C TRP A 483 -12.48 -22.20 -12.18
N LEU A 484 -12.50 -21.64 -10.96
CA LEU A 484 -11.50 -21.83 -9.93
C LEU A 484 -11.68 -23.21 -9.30
N VAL A 485 -12.92 -23.55 -8.93
CA VAL A 485 -13.31 -24.86 -8.40
C VAL A 485 -12.93 -25.96 -9.37
N GLN A 486 -13.30 -25.83 -10.65
CA GLN A 486 -12.97 -26.81 -11.69
C GLN A 486 -11.46 -26.94 -11.90
N SER A 487 -10.71 -25.83 -11.88
CA SER A 487 -9.26 -25.86 -12.08
C SER A 487 -8.55 -26.58 -10.93
N ILE A 488 -8.89 -26.26 -9.68
CA ILE A 488 -8.33 -26.92 -8.49
C ILE A 488 -8.70 -28.41 -8.48
N HIS A 489 -9.97 -28.74 -8.73
CA HIS A 489 -10.41 -30.14 -8.77
C HIS A 489 -9.68 -30.94 -9.86
N SER A 490 -9.49 -30.36 -11.06
CA SER A 490 -8.79 -31.03 -12.16
C SER A 490 -7.32 -31.34 -11.84
N LEU A 491 -6.66 -30.47 -11.07
CA LEU A 491 -5.25 -30.63 -10.69
C LEU A 491 -5.07 -31.52 -9.47
N ALA A 492 -5.97 -31.43 -8.49
CA ALA A 492 -5.92 -32.24 -7.27
C ALA A 492 -6.43 -33.68 -7.51
N GLY A 493 -7.38 -33.87 -8.42
CA GLY A 493 -7.99 -35.18 -8.66
C GLY A 493 -8.62 -35.77 -7.40
N ARG A 494 -8.24 -37.01 -7.07
CA ARG A 494 -8.73 -37.75 -5.88
C ARG A 494 -7.78 -37.70 -4.68
N GLN A 495 -6.80 -36.79 -4.71
CA GLN A 495 -5.81 -36.63 -3.65
C GLN A 495 -6.44 -36.14 -2.34
N SER A 496 -5.82 -36.46 -1.20
CA SER A 496 -6.23 -35.85 0.07
C SER A 496 -5.72 -34.41 0.20
N TRP A 497 -6.17 -33.70 1.23
CA TRP A 497 -5.60 -32.39 1.54
C TRP A 497 -4.09 -32.48 1.81
N GLU A 498 -3.64 -33.51 2.51
CA GLU A 498 -2.23 -33.74 2.84
C GLU A 498 -1.38 -33.91 1.58
N ASP A 499 -1.87 -34.66 0.59
CA ASP A 499 -1.20 -34.81 -0.71
C ASP A 499 -1.11 -33.46 -1.46
N VAL A 500 -2.21 -32.71 -1.51
CA VAL A 500 -2.25 -31.38 -2.15
C VAL A 500 -1.34 -30.40 -1.43
N ARG A 501 -1.31 -30.46 -0.10
CA ARG A 501 -0.48 -29.63 0.77
C ARG A 501 1.00 -29.85 0.47
N GLU A 502 1.46 -31.08 0.31
CA GLU A 502 2.86 -31.35 -0.02
C GLU A 502 3.23 -30.82 -1.42
N ARG A 503 2.32 -30.87 -2.39
CA ARG A 503 2.53 -30.30 -3.73
C ARG A 503 2.66 -28.77 -3.71
N VAL A 504 1.80 -28.06 -2.99
CA VAL A 504 1.92 -26.59 -2.87
C VAL A 504 3.12 -26.19 -1.99
N ARG A 505 3.49 -27.03 -1.03
CA ARG A 505 4.69 -26.86 -0.21
C ARG A 505 5.97 -26.94 -1.03
N GLU A 506 6.02 -27.76 -2.09
CA GLU A 506 7.17 -27.83 -3.01
C GLU A 506 7.52 -26.45 -3.60
N VAL A 507 6.53 -25.59 -3.83
CA VAL A 507 6.72 -24.23 -4.35
C VAL A 507 7.16 -23.30 -3.23
N MET A 508 6.25 -23.01 -2.28
CA MET A 508 6.50 -22.36 -0.99
C MET A 508 5.22 -22.35 -0.15
N TRP A 509 5.34 -22.58 1.15
CA TRP A 509 4.19 -22.60 2.06
C TRP A 509 4.61 -22.23 3.48
N ILE A 510 3.70 -21.60 4.21
CA ILE A 510 3.87 -21.29 5.64
C ILE A 510 2.72 -21.93 6.38
N ASP A 511 3.02 -22.93 7.19
CA ASP A 511 2.06 -23.85 7.79
C ASP A 511 1.03 -23.08 8.64
N ILE A 512 1.51 -22.20 9.53
CA ILE A 512 0.65 -21.44 10.46
C ILE A 512 -0.29 -20.42 9.77
N ILE A 513 0.10 -19.91 8.60
CA ILE A 513 -0.73 -18.93 7.86
C ILE A 513 -1.68 -19.64 6.90
N HIS A 514 -1.19 -20.64 6.19
CA HIS A 514 -1.85 -21.11 4.99
C HIS A 514 -2.60 -22.43 5.15
N ASP A 515 -2.29 -23.27 6.15
CA ASP A 515 -2.91 -24.60 6.28
C ASP A 515 -4.43 -24.52 6.48
N VAL A 516 -4.90 -23.68 7.41
CA VAL A 516 -6.32 -23.52 7.70
C VAL A 516 -7.09 -22.94 6.50
N PRO A 517 -6.71 -21.80 5.91
CA PRO A 517 -7.44 -21.26 4.76
C PRO A 517 -7.28 -22.12 3.50
N GLY A 518 -6.10 -22.72 3.26
CA GLY A 518 -5.85 -23.61 2.13
C GLY A 518 -6.72 -24.88 2.18
N ARG A 519 -6.85 -25.50 3.36
CA ARG A 519 -7.73 -26.66 3.55
C ARG A 519 -9.19 -26.31 3.26
N LYS A 520 -9.66 -25.17 3.75
CA LYS A 520 -11.04 -24.70 3.48
C LYS A 520 -11.30 -24.53 1.99
N VAL A 521 -10.34 -23.97 1.25
CA VAL A 521 -10.42 -23.86 -0.21
C VAL A 521 -10.53 -25.24 -0.85
N PHE A 522 -9.63 -26.15 -0.50
CA PHE A 522 -9.62 -27.51 -1.04
C PHE A 522 -10.94 -28.25 -0.76
N GLU A 523 -11.40 -28.27 0.49
CA GLU A 523 -12.67 -28.92 0.89
C GLU A 523 -13.88 -28.31 0.17
N ALA A 524 -13.91 -26.98 0.01
CA ALA A 524 -14.96 -26.31 -0.74
C ALA A 524 -14.99 -26.80 -2.20
N THR A 525 -13.84 -27.02 -2.84
CA THR A 525 -13.81 -27.51 -4.22
C THR A 525 -14.24 -28.97 -4.39
N GLN A 526 -14.10 -29.78 -3.34
CA GLN A 526 -14.52 -31.19 -3.37
C GLN A 526 -16.03 -31.38 -3.11
N ALA A 527 -16.69 -30.40 -2.48
CA ALA A 527 -18.12 -30.47 -2.14
C ALA A 527 -19.08 -30.11 -3.30
N TYR A 528 -18.58 -29.69 -4.47
CA TYR A 528 -19.37 -29.32 -5.64
C TYR A 528 -19.70 -30.50 -6.59
N ILE A 529 -19.55 -31.73 -6.11
CA ILE A 529 -19.91 -33.00 -6.78
C ILE A 529 -20.79 -33.79 -5.83
#